data_AF-A0A1D1VZ98-F1
#
_entry.id   AF-A0A1D1VZ98-F1
#
_cell.length_a   1.000
_cell.length_b   1.000
_cell.length_c   1.000
_cell.angle_alpha   90.00
_cell.angle_beta   90.00
_cell.angle_gamma   90.00
#
_symmetry.space_group_name_H-M   'P 1'
#
loop_
_entity.id
_entity.type
_entity.pdbx_description
1 polymer ?
#
loop_
_entity_poly.entity_id
_entity_poly.type
_entity_poly.pdbx_seq_one_letter_code
_entity_poly.pdbx_strand_id
1 'polypeptide(L)'
;MGKVRKTSYIEIRKRKRIVQEKPTLGQKALIIFKREVQQASFQQIADECGLSVYGVIGICQKKEEIRFALANGANPNRKTTKVNLQFPQIDEQCLKFLKMAREKRIPVRPVFLMNVATFVASTLAIADFRCSWGWYDKFCGRHNVNLKQLHGNF
;
A
#
# COMPACT_ATOMS: atom_id res chain seq x y z
N MET A 1 -4.79 -54.01 1.98
CA MET A 1 -5.78 -52.91 1.83
C MET A 1 -5.49 -51.85 2.88
N GLY A 2 -4.81 -50.76 2.49
CA GLY A 2 -4.40 -49.69 3.43
C GLY A 2 -5.57 -48.74 3.72
N LYS A 3 -5.99 -48.65 4.99
CA LYS A 3 -7.02 -47.70 5.43
C LYS A 3 -6.48 -46.27 5.25
N VAL A 4 -7.00 -45.55 4.25
CA VAL A 4 -6.79 -44.11 4.10
C VAL A 4 -7.39 -43.43 5.33
N ARG A 5 -6.55 -42.86 6.20
CA ARG A 5 -7.00 -42.14 7.39
C ARG A 5 -7.77 -40.89 6.94
N LYS A 6 -9.10 -40.90 7.07
CA LYS A 6 -9.94 -39.71 6.89
C LYS A 6 -9.60 -38.72 8.01
N THR A 7 -8.74 -37.75 7.70
CA THR A 7 -8.45 -36.62 8.61
C THR A 7 -9.74 -35.84 8.84
N SER A 8 -10.07 -35.56 10.10
CA SER A 8 -11.33 -34.92 10.46
C SER A 8 -11.40 -33.48 9.90
N TYR A 9 -12.56 -33.06 9.41
CA TYR A 9 -12.81 -31.67 8.97
C TYR A 9 -12.42 -30.64 10.05
N ILE A 10 -12.55 -31.02 11.32
CA ILE A 10 -12.15 -30.22 12.48
C ILE A 10 -10.62 -30.12 12.60
N GLU A 11 -9.88 -31.18 12.28
CA GLU A 11 -8.41 -31.19 12.27
C GLU A 11 -7.83 -30.37 11.11
N ILE A 12 -8.48 -30.39 9.95
CA ILE A 12 -8.13 -29.53 8.80
C ILE A 12 -8.31 -28.05 9.17
N ARG A 13 -9.40 -27.70 9.86
CA ARG A 13 -9.64 -26.33 10.37
C ARG A 13 -8.67 -25.93 11.48
N LYS A 14 -8.28 -26.84 12.38
CA LYS A 14 -7.34 -26.57 13.49
C LYS A 14 -5.89 -26.35 13.03
N ARG A 15 -5.46 -26.96 11.90
CA ARG A 15 -4.10 -26.82 11.35
C ARG A 15 -3.82 -25.46 10.68
N LYS A 16 -4.83 -24.66 10.35
CA LYS A 16 -4.69 -23.42 9.56
C LYS A 16 -4.77 -22.11 10.37
N ARG A 17 -4.52 -22.14 11.69
CA ARG A 17 -4.19 -20.92 12.43
C ARG A 17 -2.71 -20.54 12.23
N ILE A 18 -2.25 -20.63 10.98
CA ILE A 18 -1.03 -19.95 10.54
C ILE A 18 -1.31 -18.48 10.85
N VAL A 19 -0.40 -17.81 11.54
CA VAL A 19 -0.47 -16.36 11.75
C VAL A 19 -0.47 -15.74 10.35
N GLN A 20 -1.66 -15.49 9.80
CA GLN A 20 -1.79 -15.05 8.42
C GLN A 20 -1.21 -13.65 8.33
N GLU A 21 -0.10 -13.52 7.63
CA GLU A 21 0.53 -12.24 7.43
C GLU A 21 -0.45 -11.35 6.66
N LYS A 22 -0.78 -10.19 7.25
CA LYS A 22 -1.76 -9.27 6.68
C LYS A 22 -1.31 -8.88 5.25
N PRO A 23 -2.19 -9.01 4.24
CA PRO A 23 -1.79 -8.77 2.86
C PRO A 23 -1.43 -7.31 2.61
N THR A 24 -0.47 -7.09 1.71
CA THR A 24 -0.06 -5.76 1.22
C THR A 24 -1.13 -5.13 0.33
N LEU A 25 -1.04 -3.83 0.05
CA LEU A 25 -1.95 -3.15 -0.87
C LEU A 25 -1.86 -3.73 -2.29
N GLY A 26 -0.67 -4.11 -2.73
CA GLY A 26 -0.46 -4.80 -4.01
C GLY A 26 -1.15 -6.17 -4.04
N GLN A 27 -1.00 -6.97 -2.99
CA GLN A 27 -1.70 -8.27 -2.87
C GLN A 27 -3.22 -8.10 -2.82
N LYS A 28 -3.73 -7.07 -2.13
CA LYS A 28 -5.16 -6.76 -2.11
C LYS A 28 -5.66 -6.33 -3.49
N ALA A 29 -4.90 -5.53 -4.23
CA ALA A 29 -5.25 -5.16 -5.60
C ALA A 29 -5.30 -6.39 -6.52
N LEU A 30 -4.37 -7.32 -6.37
CA LEU A 30 -4.40 -8.60 -7.10
C LEU A 30 -5.66 -9.42 -6.74
N ILE A 31 -6.03 -9.50 -5.46
CA ILE A 31 -7.27 -10.16 -5.02
C ILE A 31 -8.50 -9.54 -5.70
N ILE A 32 -8.58 -8.21 -5.74
CA ILE A 32 -9.67 -7.48 -6.41
C ILE A 32 -9.68 -7.81 -7.91
N PHE A 33 -8.52 -7.81 -8.56
CA PHE A 33 -8.38 -8.18 -9.98
C PHE A 33 -8.86 -9.61 -10.25
N LYS A 34 -8.42 -10.59 -9.46
CA LYS A 34 -8.88 -11.98 -9.57
C LYS A 34 -10.40 -12.10 -9.41
N ARG A 35 -10.99 -11.30 -8.51
CA ARG A 35 -12.43 -11.33 -8.28
C ARG A 35 -13.23 -10.71 -9.43
N GLU A 36 -12.83 -9.54 -9.92
CA GLU A 36 -13.64 -8.78 -10.88
C GLU A 36 -13.36 -9.17 -12.33
N VAL A 37 -12.09 -9.43 -12.67
CA VAL A 37 -11.66 -9.71 -14.04
C VAL A 37 -11.66 -11.20 -14.33
N GLN A 38 -11.06 -12.00 -13.44
CA GLN A 38 -10.99 -13.46 -13.62
C GLN A 38 -12.24 -14.19 -13.10
N GLN A 39 -13.17 -13.47 -12.47
CA GLN A 39 -14.43 -13.99 -11.89
C GLN A 39 -14.24 -15.18 -10.93
N ALA A 40 -13.05 -15.34 -10.35
CA ALA A 40 -12.75 -16.43 -9.44
C ALA A 40 -13.65 -16.37 -8.19
N SER A 41 -14.02 -17.54 -7.66
CA SER A 41 -14.82 -17.63 -6.44
C SER A 41 -14.01 -17.17 -5.22
N PHE A 42 -14.71 -16.68 -4.19
CA PHE A 42 -14.05 -16.27 -2.95
C PHE A 42 -13.25 -17.40 -2.30
N GLN A 43 -13.71 -18.65 -2.43
CA GLN A 43 -13.02 -19.83 -1.92
C GLN A 43 -11.71 -20.09 -2.66
N GLN A 44 -11.73 -20.07 -4.00
CA GLN A 44 -10.51 -20.22 -4.81
C GLN A 44 -9.46 -19.16 -4.47
N ILE A 45 -9.87 -17.89 -4.40
CA ILE A 45 -8.95 -16.79 -4.05
C ILE A 45 -8.40 -16.96 -2.63
N ALA A 46 -9.24 -17.37 -1.68
CA ALA A 46 -8.83 -17.62 -0.30
C ALA A 46 -7.79 -18.76 -0.22
N ASP A 47 -8.01 -19.86 -0.94
CA ASP A 47 -7.09 -21.00 -0.95
C ASP A 47 -5.76 -20.64 -1.62
N GLU A 48 -5.78 -19.92 -2.75
CA GLU A 48 -4.56 -19.47 -3.46
C GLU A 48 -3.75 -18.45 -2.67
N CYS A 49 -4.42 -17.48 -2.02
CA CYS A 49 -3.74 -16.43 -1.25
C CYS A 49 -3.46 -16.84 0.20
N GLY A 50 -3.86 -18.04 0.61
CA GLY A 50 -3.78 -18.50 2.00
C GLY A 50 -4.67 -17.73 2.97
N LEU A 51 -5.64 -16.94 2.51
CA LEU A 51 -6.48 -16.10 3.37
C LEU A 51 -7.75 -16.84 3.82
N SER A 52 -8.47 -16.28 4.79
CA SER A 52 -9.84 -16.69 5.05
C SER A 52 -10.79 -16.11 3.99
N VAL A 53 -11.86 -16.83 3.67
CA VAL A 53 -12.92 -16.34 2.76
C VAL A 53 -13.46 -14.98 3.21
N TYR A 54 -13.71 -14.81 4.52
CA TYR A 54 -14.13 -13.53 5.08
C TYR A 54 -13.09 -12.41 4.90
N GLY A 55 -11.79 -12.74 4.99
CA GLY A 55 -10.71 -11.80 4.71
C GLY A 55 -10.74 -11.31 3.26
N VAL A 56 -10.95 -12.22 2.30
CA VAL A 56 -11.10 -11.89 0.88
C VAL A 56 -12.34 -11.02 0.64
N ILE A 57 -13.50 -11.38 1.20
CA ILE A 57 -14.73 -10.59 1.09
C ILE A 57 -14.52 -9.18 1.63
N GLY A 58 -13.92 -9.04 2.82
CA GLY A 58 -13.64 -7.74 3.44
C GLY A 58 -12.66 -6.88 2.63
N ILE A 59 -11.72 -7.49 1.92
CA ILE A 59 -10.84 -6.79 0.97
C ILE A 59 -11.64 -6.28 -0.23
N CYS A 60 -12.48 -7.13 -0.84
CA CYS A 60 -13.31 -6.76 -1.99
C CYS A 60 -14.34 -5.68 -1.65
N GLN A 61 -14.88 -5.66 -0.43
CA GLN A 61 -15.77 -4.58 0.04
C GLN A 61 -15.05 -3.22 0.11
N LYS A 62 -13.74 -3.21 0.38
CA LYS A 62 -12.92 -2.00 0.48
C LYS A 62 -12.18 -1.67 -0.82
N LYS A 63 -12.63 -2.23 -1.95
CA LYS A 63 -11.93 -2.11 -3.24
C LYS A 63 -11.68 -0.67 -3.68
N GLU A 64 -12.66 0.22 -3.50
CA GLU A 64 -12.53 1.61 -3.91
C GLU A 64 -11.52 2.37 -3.03
N GLU A 65 -11.49 2.11 -1.72
CA GLU A 65 -10.46 2.70 -0.84
C GLU A 65 -9.05 2.23 -1.22
N ILE A 66 -8.90 0.96 -1.59
CA ILE A 66 -7.61 0.37 -1.99
C ILE A 66 -7.15 0.94 -3.33
N ARG A 67 -8.05 1.03 -4.31
CA ARG A 67 -7.81 1.65 -5.62
C ARG A 67 -7.42 3.11 -5.49
N PHE A 68 -8.21 3.87 -4.71
CA PHE A 68 -7.95 5.27 -4.45
C PHE A 68 -6.60 5.47 -3.77
N ALA A 69 -6.24 4.67 -2.77
CA ALA A 69 -4.95 4.75 -2.12
C ALA A 69 -3.78 4.52 -3.10
N LEU A 70 -3.88 3.47 -3.94
CA LEU A 70 -2.84 3.16 -4.93
C LEU A 70 -2.74 4.23 -6.03
N ALA A 71 -3.85 4.73 -6.54
CA ALA A 71 -3.88 5.83 -7.52
C ALA A 71 -3.27 7.12 -6.95
N ASN A 72 -3.45 7.38 -5.66
CA ASN A 72 -2.83 8.48 -4.93
C ASN A 72 -1.39 8.16 -4.47
N GLY A 73 -0.75 7.17 -5.07
CA GLY A 73 0.67 6.88 -4.87
C GLY A 73 0.98 6.25 -3.52
N ALA A 74 0.07 5.50 -2.91
CA ALA A 74 0.41 4.66 -1.76
C ALA A 74 1.39 3.55 -2.17
N ASN A 75 2.34 3.24 -1.30
CA ASN A 75 3.27 2.14 -1.49
C ASN A 75 2.52 0.79 -1.57
N PRO A 76 2.65 0.02 -2.67
CA PRO A 76 2.03 -1.30 -2.80
C PRO A 76 2.45 -2.30 -1.72
N ASN A 77 3.65 -2.17 -1.16
CA ASN A 77 4.17 -3.05 -0.10
C ASN A 77 3.59 -2.73 1.28
N ARG A 78 2.87 -1.61 1.43
CA ARG A 78 2.21 -1.23 2.69
C ARG A 78 1.01 -2.14 2.95
N LYS A 79 0.83 -2.60 4.20
CA LYS A 79 -0.29 -3.47 4.60
C LYS A 79 -1.57 -2.71 4.99
N THR A 80 -1.47 -1.44 5.35
CA THR A 80 -2.61 -0.62 5.80
C THR A 80 -3.06 0.33 4.70
N THR A 81 -4.37 0.42 4.48
CA THR A 81 -4.97 1.30 3.45
C THR A 81 -4.92 2.76 3.87
N LYS A 82 -5.42 3.08 5.06
CA LYS A 82 -5.46 4.44 5.60
C LYS A 82 -4.17 4.79 6.34
N VAL A 83 -3.70 6.03 6.16
CA VAL A 83 -2.59 6.60 6.92
C VAL A 83 -3.10 7.86 7.58
N ASN A 84 -2.94 7.93 8.90
CA ASN A 84 -3.24 9.16 9.64
C ASN A 84 -2.01 10.06 9.55
N LEU A 85 -2.13 11.10 8.74
CA LEU A 85 -1.11 12.13 8.59
C LEU A 85 -1.51 13.34 9.42
N GLN A 86 -0.55 13.91 10.14
CA GLN A 86 -0.74 15.17 10.84
C GLN A 86 -0.91 16.34 9.85
N PHE A 87 -0.18 16.29 8.72
CA PHE A 87 -0.17 17.33 7.70
C PHE A 87 -0.39 16.73 6.29
N PRO A 88 -1.59 16.20 5.99
CA PRO A 88 -1.87 15.53 4.72
C PRO A 88 -1.71 16.46 3.50
N GLN A 89 -1.98 17.76 3.66
CA GLN A 89 -1.86 18.74 2.57
C GLN A 89 -0.41 18.89 2.09
N ILE A 90 0.56 18.87 3.01
CA ILE A 90 1.99 18.97 2.67
C ILE A 90 2.44 17.71 1.93
N ASP A 91 2.02 16.54 2.42
CA ASP A 91 2.29 15.23 1.83
C ASP A 91 1.76 15.16 0.37
N GLU A 92 0.53 15.61 0.16
CA GLU A 92 -0.11 15.66 -1.17
C GLU A 92 0.65 16.57 -2.15
N GLN A 93 1.01 17.79 -1.74
CA GLN A 93 1.70 18.73 -2.62
C GLN A 93 3.13 18.27 -2.95
N CYS A 94 3.84 17.67 -1.97
CA CYS A 94 5.15 17.07 -2.21
C CYS A 94 5.07 15.92 -3.22
N LEU A 95 4.02 15.10 -3.14
CA LEU A 95 3.81 14.01 -4.09
C LEU A 95 3.48 14.55 -5.50
N LYS A 96 2.64 15.59 -5.62
CA LYS A 96 2.35 16.26 -6.90
C LYS A 96 3.63 16.83 -7.53
N PHE A 97 4.45 17.50 -6.73
CA PHE A 97 5.75 18.00 -7.17
C PHE A 97 6.64 16.89 -7.73
N LEU A 98 6.75 15.75 -7.01
CA LEU A 98 7.55 14.63 -7.48
C LEU A 98 7.00 13.98 -8.76
N LYS A 99 5.68 13.88 -8.92
CA LYS A 99 5.06 13.38 -10.16
C LYS A 99 5.44 14.28 -11.35
N MET A 100 5.28 15.58 -11.19
CA MET A 100 5.65 16.57 -12.21
C MET A 100 7.15 16.54 -12.54
N ALA A 101 8.02 16.43 -11.53
CA ALA A 101 9.47 16.33 -11.74
C ALA A 101 9.83 15.07 -12.53
N ARG A 102 9.19 13.93 -12.23
CA ARG A 102 9.39 12.67 -12.97
C ARG A 102 8.90 12.72 -14.41
N GLU A 103 7.73 13.30 -14.66
CA GLU A 103 7.20 13.51 -16.02
C GLU A 103 8.19 14.32 -16.87
N LYS A 104 8.83 15.33 -16.26
CA LYS A 104 9.86 16.15 -16.89
C LYS A 104 11.26 15.55 -16.87
N ARG A 105 11.43 14.34 -16.33
CA ARG A 105 12.73 13.66 -16.13
C ARG A 105 13.75 14.49 -15.36
N ILE A 106 13.28 15.33 -14.44
CA ILE A 106 14.11 16.16 -13.57
C ILE A 106 14.49 15.33 -12.34
N PRO A 107 15.78 15.12 -12.07
CA PRO A 107 16.19 14.46 -10.84
C PRO A 107 16.01 15.38 -9.63
N VAL A 108 15.39 14.83 -8.59
CA VAL A 108 15.14 15.54 -7.34
C VAL A 108 16.05 14.97 -6.26
N ARG A 109 16.98 15.78 -5.74
CA ARG A 109 17.76 15.40 -4.55
C ARG A 109 16.89 15.49 -3.28
N PRO A 110 17.17 14.68 -2.25
CA PRO A 110 16.41 14.71 -0.99
C PRO A 110 16.23 16.11 -0.40
N VAL A 111 17.30 16.90 -0.36
CA VAL A 111 17.29 18.29 0.14
C VAL A 111 16.31 19.19 -0.63
N PHE A 112 16.11 18.98 -1.94
CA PHE A 112 15.14 19.74 -2.70
C PHE A 112 13.71 19.40 -2.31
N LEU A 113 13.40 18.12 -2.11
CA LEU A 113 12.08 17.70 -1.63
C LEU A 113 11.80 18.28 -0.23
N MET A 114 12.79 18.26 0.66
CA MET A 114 12.65 18.83 2.00
C MET A 114 12.43 20.35 1.96
N ASN A 115 13.11 21.06 1.07
CA ASN A 115 12.88 22.49 0.85
C ASN A 115 11.48 22.76 0.29
N VAL A 116 10.99 21.94 -0.65
CA VAL A 116 9.62 22.03 -1.16
C VAL A 116 8.60 21.81 -0.04
N ALA A 117 8.81 20.83 0.84
CA ALA A 117 7.92 20.59 1.97
C ALA A 117 7.84 21.78 2.92
N THR A 118 8.99 22.38 3.24
CA THR A 118 9.08 23.60 4.05
C THR A 118 8.39 24.77 3.36
N PHE A 119 8.63 24.98 2.07
CA PHE A 119 7.99 26.02 1.28
C PHE A 119 6.46 25.87 1.27
N VAL A 120 5.95 24.67 1.00
CA VAL A 120 4.51 24.37 1.02
C VAL A 120 3.91 24.67 2.40
N ALA A 121 4.59 24.28 3.48
CA ALA A 121 4.13 24.57 4.83
C ALA A 121 4.00 26.08 5.09
N SER A 122 5.00 26.87 4.66
CA SER A 122 4.96 28.33 4.76
C SER A 122 3.83 28.93 3.92
N THR A 123 3.64 28.47 2.68
CA THR A 123 2.55 28.94 1.81
C THR A 123 1.16 28.61 2.36
N LEU A 124 1.02 27.48 3.04
CA LEU A 124 -0.23 27.07 3.69
C LEU A 124 -0.39 27.61 5.12
N ALA A 125 0.53 28.46 5.60
CA ALA A 125 0.56 29.00 6.96
C ALA A 125 0.54 27.92 8.07
N ILE A 126 1.15 26.75 7.83
CA ILE A 126 1.27 25.66 8.80
C ILE A 126 2.56 25.82 9.60
N ALA A 127 2.51 26.60 10.67
CA ALA A 127 3.69 26.95 11.48
C ALA A 127 4.31 25.75 12.23
N ASP A 128 3.49 24.77 12.60
CA ASP A 128 3.90 23.61 13.40
C ASP A 128 4.66 22.54 12.59
N PHE A 129 4.68 22.66 11.26
CA PHE A 129 5.41 21.72 10.44
C PHE A 129 6.92 21.96 10.52
N ARG A 130 7.67 20.89 10.75
CA ARG A 130 9.13 20.87 10.68
C ARG A 130 9.57 19.70 9.80
N CYS A 131 10.17 20.02 8.66
CA CYS A 131 10.70 19.02 7.75
C CYS A 131 11.98 18.39 8.30
N SER A 132 11.83 17.31 9.07
CA SER A 132 12.96 16.50 9.56
C SER A 132 13.32 15.37 8.57
N TRP A 133 14.54 14.82 8.70
CA TRP A 133 14.92 13.59 7.99
C TRP A 133 13.96 12.44 8.29
N GLY A 134 13.47 12.34 9.54
CA GLY A 134 12.47 11.34 9.90
C GLY A 134 11.10 11.55 9.21
N TRP A 135 10.70 12.79 8.94
CA TRP A 135 9.52 13.04 8.10
C TRP A 135 9.77 12.62 6.65
N TYR A 136 10.93 12.97 6.10
CA TYR A 136 11.36 12.62 4.75
C TYR A 136 11.38 11.10 4.53
N ASP A 137 12.01 10.34 5.43
CA ASP A 137 12.10 8.87 5.32
C ASP A 137 10.71 8.23 5.35
N LYS A 138 9.83 8.71 6.23
CA LYS A 138 8.44 8.25 6.29
C LYS A 138 7.66 8.62 5.03
N PHE A 139 7.83 9.82 4.49
CA PHE A 139 7.23 10.23 3.22
C PHE A 139 7.67 9.29 2.10
N CYS A 140 8.97 9.05 1.96
CA CYS A 140 9.51 8.15 0.94
C CYS A 140 8.95 6.72 1.10
N GLY A 141 8.94 6.19 2.32
CA GLY A 141 8.36 4.88 2.61
C GLY A 141 6.87 4.77 2.31
N ARG A 142 6.08 5.83 2.62
CA ARG A 142 4.63 5.87 2.36
C ARG A 142 4.29 5.82 0.88
N HIS A 143 5.11 6.44 0.04
CA HIS A 143 4.88 6.59 -1.39
C HIS A 143 5.76 5.73 -2.28
N ASN A 144 6.55 4.83 -1.66
CA ASN A 144 7.57 4.04 -2.36
C ASN A 144 8.54 4.93 -3.16
N VAL A 145 8.86 6.15 -2.69
CA VAL A 145 9.72 7.07 -3.44
C VAL A 145 11.19 6.75 -3.17
N ASN A 146 11.94 6.45 -4.24
CA ASN A 146 13.39 6.36 -4.20
C ASN A 146 14.00 7.53 -4.97
N LEU A 147 14.60 8.49 -4.26
CA LEU A 147 15.29 9.64 -4.87
C LEU A 147 16.79 9.40 -5.13
N LYS A 148 17.31 8.21 -4.77
CA LYS A 148 18.71 7.84 -5.06
C LYS A 148 18.89 7.35 -6.51
N GLN A 149 17.80 6.97 -7.19
CA GLN A 149 17.82 6.55 -8.59
C GLN A 149 17.36 7.69 -9.50
N LEU A 150 18.24 8.11 -10.41
CA LEU A 150 17.98 9.12 -11.44
C LEU A 150 16.87 8.68 -12.42
N HIS A 151 16.73 7.37 -12.66
CA HIS A 151 15.69 6.78 -13.52
C HIS A 151 15.30 5.37 -13.04
N GLY A 152 14.01 5.02 -13.14
CA GLY A 152 13.44 3.70 -12.86
C GLY A 152 11.94 3.78 -12.54
N ASN A 153 11.13 2.92 -13.19
CA ASN A 153 9.69 2.80 -12.93
C ASN A 153 9.44 2.28 -11.50
N PHE A 154 8.39 2.78 -10.85
CA PHE A 154 7.85 2.24 -9.60
C PHE A 154 6.86 1.12 -9.88
#